data_AF-A0A916W5C2-F1
#
_entry.id   AF-A0A916W5C2-F1
#
_cell.length_a   1.000
_cell.length_b   1.000
_cell.length_c   1.000
_cell.angle_alpha   90.00
_cell.angle_beta   90.00
_cell.angle_gamma   90.00
#
_symmetry.space_group_name_H-M   'P 1'
#
loop_
_entity.id
_entity.type
_entity.pdbx_description
1 polymer ?
#
loop_
_entity_poly.entity_id
_entity_poly.type
_entity_poly.pdbx_seq_one_letter_code
_entity_poly.pdbx_strand_id
1 'polypeptide(L)'
;MKRYVHTISVAIFTFNVILYLLFLNGVHFVPDEAVFPFLIIGSIIGIILPWFGGKGTIRKIGIIGNIIVLLLTFIGPLLYGVLFWNEP
;
A
#
# COMPACT_ATOMS: atom_id res chain seq x y z
N MET A 1 12.69 -19.56 8.13
CA MET A 1 11.67 -19.14 7.14
C MET A 1 10.64 -18.14 7.69
N LYS A 2 9.97 -18.40 8.82
CA LYS A 2 8.87 -17.57 9.36
C LYS A 2 9.20 -16.07 9.59
N ARG A 3 10.46 -15.72 9.83
CA ARG A 3 10.91 -14.33 10.07
C ARG A 3 11.09 -13.52 8.76
N TYR A 4 11.45 -14.21 7.68
CA TYR A 4 11.63 -13.58 6.35
C TYR A 4 10.28 -13.13 5.77
N VAL A 5 9.22 -13.91 5.99
CA VAL A 5 7.85 -13.59 5.54
C VAL A 5 7.36 -12.25 6.11
N HIS A 6 7.64 -11.99 7.39
CA HIS A 6 7.28 -10.71 8.03
C HIS A 6 8.09 -9.55 7.49
N THR A 7 9.38 -9.79 7.21
CA THR A 7 10.28 -8.78 6.65
C THR A 7 9.84 -8.40 5.24
N ILE A 8 9.43 -9.37 4.43
CA ILE A 8 8.90 -9.14 3.07
C ILE A 8 7.61 -8.31 3.13
N SER A 9 6.69 -8.60 4.05
CA SER A 9 5.47 -7.80 4.20
C SER A 9 5.75 -6.33 4.55
N VAL A 10 6.71 -6.08 5.44
CA VAL A 10 7.15 -4.72 5.77
C VAL A 10 7.85 -4.05 4.59
N ALA A 11 8.63 -4.81 3.81
CA ALA A 11 9.25 -4.31 2.58
C ALA A 11 8.21 -3.94 1.52
N ILE A 12 7.17 -4.77 1.33
CA ILE A 12 6.04 -4.48 0.44
C ILE A 12 5.30 -3.22 0.88
N PHE A 13 5.04 -3.09 2.19
CA PHE A 13 4.44 -1.87 2.75
C PHE A 13 5.30 -0.63 2.41
N THR A 14 6.61 -0.71 2.67
CA THR A 14 7.53 0.40 2.43
C THR A 14 7.59 0.76 0.95
N PHE A 15 7.65 -0.25 0.08
CA PHE A 15 7.63 -0.08 -1.37
C PHE A 15 6.35 0.61 -1.84
N ASN A 16 5.17 0.16 -1.35
CA ASN A 16 3.91 0.77 -1.74
C ASN A 16 3.79 2.23 -1.27
N VAL A 17 4.29 2.55 -0.07
CA VAL A 17 4.33 3.94 0.43
C VAL A 17 5.20 4.81 -0.47
N ILE A 18 6.40 4.34 -0.82
CA ILE A 18 7.31 5.05 -1.72
C ILE A 18 6.65 5.25 -3.09
N LEU A 19 6.06 4.20 -3.67
CA LEU A 19 5.40 4.27 -4.96
C LEU A 19 4.24 5.28 -4.95
N TYR A 20 3.42 5.27 -3.90
CA TYR A 20 2.30 6.21 -3.75
C TYR A 20 2.78 7.66 -3.61
N LEU A 21 3.83 7.91 -2.82
CA LEU A 21 4.42 9.24 -2.68
C LEU A 21 5.02 9.74 -4.00
N LEU A 22 5.70 8.87 -4.75
CA LEU A 22 6.28 9.22 -6.05
C LEU A 22 5.19 9.58 -7.07
N PHE A 23 4.10 8.82 -7.09
CA PHE A 23 2.93 9.12 -7.90
C PHE A 23 2.32 10.49 -7.57
N LEU A 24 2.16 10.80 -6.27
CA LEU A 24 1.66 12.12 -5.84
C LEU A 24 2.60 13.29 -6.21
N ASN A 25 3.89 13.03 -6.40
CA ASN A 25 4.87 14.03 -6.85
C ASN A 25 5.03 14.09 -8.38
N GLY A 26 4.15 13.41 -9.15
CA GLY A 26 4.21 13.41 -10.61
C GLY A 26 5.34 12.56 -11.20
N VAL A 27 5.86 11.58 -10.44
CA VAL A 27 6.86 10.63 -10.94
C VAL A 27 6.17 9.33 -11.33
N HIS A 28 6.07 9.10 -12.64
CA HIS A 28 5.30 7.99 -13.22
C HIS A 28 6.22 6.82 -13.63
N PHE A 29 6.35 5.81 -12.76
CA PHE A 29 7.11 4.58 -13.04
C PHE A 29 6.31 3.53 -13.81
N VAL A 30 4.99 3.61 -13.73
CA VAL A 30 4.03 2.75 -14.40
C VAL A 30 2.89 3.64 -14.93
N PRO A 31 2.11 3.18 -15.92
CA PRO A 31 0.94 3.93 -16.40
C PRO A 31 0.00 4.30 -15.25
N ASP A 32 -0.61 5.48 -15.32
CA ASP A 32 -1.46 6.02 -14.24
C ASP A 32 -2.63 5.10 -13.93
N GLU A 33 -3.19 4.42 -14.95
CA GLU A 33 -4.28 3.46 -14.75
C GLU A 33 -3.82 2.20 -13.99
N ALA A 34 -2.52 1.91 -14.01
CA ALA A 34 -1.93 0.72 -13.39
C ALA A 34 -1.44 0.97 -11.95
N VAL A 35 -1.19 2.22 -11.54
CA VAL A 35 -0.66 2.56 -10.20
C VAL A 35 -1.58 2.05 -9.09
N PHE A 36 -2.87 2.38 -9.15
CA PHE A 36 -3.84 1.99 -8.13
C PHE A 36 -4.03 0.47 -8.04
N PRO A 37 -4.27 -0.26 -9.16
CA PRO A 37 -4.28 -1.73 -9.14
C PRO A 37 -3.01 -2.34 -8.52
N PHE A 38 -1.83 -1.79 -8.83
CA PHE A 38 -0.56 -2.28 -8.31
C PHE A 38 -0.47 -2.11 -6.79
N LEU A 39 -0.84 -0.93 -6.27
CA LEU A 39 -0.89 -0.65 -4.84
C LEU A 39 -1.89 -1.54 -4.10
N ILE A 40 -3.04 -1.81 -4.70
CA ILE A 40 -4.07 -2.71 -4.14
C ILE A 40 -3.54 -4.13 -4.05
N ILE A 41 -3.04 -4.67 -5.17
CA ILE A 41 -2.52 -6.05 -5.23
C ILE A 41 -1.33 -6.22 -4.28
N GLY A 42 -0.38 -5.27 -4.32
CA GLY A 42 0.77 -5.25 -3.42
C GLY A 42 0.35 -5.27 -1.96
N SER A 43 -0.60 -4.42 -1.58
CA SER A 43 -1.10 -4.35 -0.21
C SER A 43 -1.83 -5.63 0.22
N ILE A 44 -2.63 -6.25 -0.65
CA ILE A 44 -3.29 -7.54 -0.37
C ILE A 44 -2.24 -8.63 -0.12
N ILE A 45 -1.22 -8.73 -0.96
CA ILE A 45 -0.11 -9.68 -0.78
C ILE A 45 0.62 -9.39 0.54
N GLY A 46 0.89 -8.12 0.84
CA GLY A 46 1.52 -7.67 2.07
C GLY A 46 0.70 -7.97 3.34
N ILE A 47 -0.63 -8.03 3.25
CA ILE A 47 -1.53 -8.44 4.34
C ILE A 47 -1.56 -9.96 4.53
N ILE A 48 -1.59 -10.71 3.42
CA ILE A 48 -1.73 -12.16 3.43
C ILE A 48 -0.42 -12.84 3.86
N LEU A 49 0.74 -12.36 3.37
CA LEU A 49 2.05 -12.99 3.63
C LEU A 49 2.29 -13.28 5.13
N PRO A 50 2.16 -12.30 6.04
CA PRO A 50 2.46 -12.48 7.46
C PRO A 50 1.61 -13.53 8.16
N TRP A 51 0.49 -13.97 7.58
CA TRP A 51 -0.36 -15.01 8.15
C TRP A 51 0.32 -16.38 8.14
N PHE A 52 1.24 -16.63 7.19
CA PHE A 52 2.03 -17.85 7.12
C PHE A 52 3.26 -17.85 8.04
N GLY A 53 3.56 -16.72 8.70
CA GLY A 53 4.68 -16.56 9.62
C GLY A 53 4.28 -16.67 11.10
N GLY A 54 5.29 -16.61 11.98
CA GLY A 54 5.08 -16.63 13.44
C GLY A 54 4.32 -15.40 13.97
N LYS A 55 3.76 -15.47 15.17
CA LYS A 55 3.16 -14.29 15.82
C LYS A 55 4.27 -13.36 16.33
N GLY A 56 4.13 -12.04 16.17
CA GLY A 56 5.12 -11.07 16.64
C GLY A 56 4.80 -9.62 16.21
N THR A 57 5.53 -8.65 16.75
CA THR A 57 5.30 -7.21 16.48
C THR A 57 5.52 -6.84 15.02
N ILE A 58 6.56 -7.39 14.37
CA ILE A 58 6.88 -7.14 12.96
C ILE A 58 5.72 -7.57 12.04
N ARG A 59 5.04 -8.68 12.36
CA ARG A 59 3.83 -9.13 11.66
C ARG A 59 2.73 -8.08 11.73
N LYS A 60 2.49 -7.52 12.92
CA LYS A 60 1.43 -6.51 13.12
C LYS A 60 1.74 -5.25 12.31
N ILE A 61 2.99 -4.78 12.33
CA ILE A 61 3.42 -3.61 11.57
C ILE A 61 3.20 -3.83 10.07
N GLY A 62 3.62 -4.97 9.53
CA GLY A 62 3.41 -5.30 8.12
C GLY A 62 1.92 -5.35 7.75
N ILE A 63 1.08 -6.00 8.56
CA ILE A 63 -0.37 -6.08 8.29
C ILE A 63 -1.01 -4.69 8.37
N ILE A 64 -0.82 -3.97 9.48
CA ILE A 64 -1.46 -2.66 9.70
C ILE A 64 -1.00 -1.66 8.64
N GLY A 65 0.29 -1.62 8.33
CA GLY A 65 0.84 -0.74 7.30
C GLY A 65 0.21 -1.00 5.94
N ASN A 66 0.13 -2.26 5.51
CA ASN A 66 -0.51 -2.59 4.23
C ASN A 66 -2.02 -2.32 4.23
N ILE A 67 -2.73 -2.48 5.35
CA ILE A 67 -4.14 -2.07 5.47
C ILE A 67 -4.29 -0.56 5.31
N ILE A 68 -3.43 0.24 5.94
CA ILE A 68 -3.46 1.70 5.82
C ILE A 68 -3.24 2.11 4.36
N VAL A 69 -2.22 1.54 3.69
CA VAL A 69 -1.97 1.82 2.27
C VAL A 69 -3.18 1.44 1.42
N LEU A 70 -3.78 0.28 1.65
CA LEU A 70 -4.97 -0.15 0.93
C LEU A 70 -6.12 0.85 1.11
N LEU A 71 -6.39 1.28 2.35
CA LEU A 71 -7.42 2.27 2.65
C LEU A 71 -7.13 3.60 1.96
N LEU A 72 -5.90 4.11 2.03
CA LEU A 72 -5.51 5.35 1.34
C LEU A 72 -5.63 5.23 -0.18
N THR A 73 -5.35 4.06 -0.74
CA THR A 73 -5.47 3.81 -2.18
C THR A 73 -6.93 3.89 -2.63
N PHE A 74 -7.89 3.43 -1.81
CA PHE A 74 -9.32 3.56 -2.10
C PHE A 74 -9.90 4.93 -1.77
N ILE A 75 -9.50 5.52 -0.64
CA ILE A 75 -10.04 6.78 -0.14
C ILE A 75 -9.42 7.98 -0.86
N GLY A 76 -8.15 7.90 -1.29
CA GLY A 76 -7.42 8.99 -1.94
C GLY A 76 -8.16 9.59 -3.15
N PRO A 77 -8.60 8.76 -4.13
CA PRO A 77 -9.39 9.24 -5.26
C PRO A 77 -10.74 9.84 -4.84
N LEU A 78 -11.39 9.27 -3.81
CA LEU A 78 -12.64 9.80 -3.28
C LEU A 78 -12.45 11.15 -2.58
N LEU A 79 -11.38 11.32 -1.81
CA LEU A 79 -11.04 12.61 -1.21
C LEU A 79 -10.67 13.63 -2.26
N TYR A 80 -9.91 13.23 -3.29
CA TYR A 80 -9.60 14.14 -4.39
C TYR A 80 -10.86 14.60 -5.11
N GLY A 81 -11.77 13.66 -5.42
CA GLY A 81 -13.08 13.97 -5.96
C GLY A 81 -13.88 14.89 -5.02
N VAL A 82 -14.04 14.55 -3.75
CA VAL A 82 -14.89 15.35 -2.84
C VAL A 82 -14.30 16.74 -2.55
N LEU A 83 -12.98 16.87 -2.43
CA LEU A 83 -12.32 18.12 -2.05
C LEU A 83 -12.09 19.06 -3.24
N PHE A 84 -11.80 18.53 -4.44
CA PHE A 84 -11.42 19.33 -5.60
C PHE A 84 -12.44 19.31 -6.76
N TRP A 85 -13.43 18.41 -6.78
CA TRP A 85 -14.50 18.41 -7.81
C TRP A 85 -15.50 19.56 -7.66
N ASN A 86 -15.42 20.30 -6.55
CA ASN A 86 -16.21 21.52 -6.32
C ASN A 86 -15.45 22.81 -6.68
N GLU A 87 -14.26 22.71 -7.27
CA GLU A 87 -13.60 23.88 -7.86
C GLU A 87 -14.17 24.12 -9.27
N PRO A 88 -14.79 25.29 -9.54
CA PRO A 88 -15.40 25.61 -10.85
C PRO A 88 -14.38 25.82 -11.97
#